data_AF-A0A5N6C1X7-F1
#
_entry.id   AF-A0A5N6C1X7-F1
#
_cell.length_a   1.000
_cell.length_b   1.000
_cell.length_c   1.000
_cell.angle_alpha   90.00
_cell.angle_beta   90.00
_cell.angle_gamma   90.00
#
_symmetry.space_group_name_H-M   'P 1'
#
loop_
_entity.id
_entity.type
_entity.pdbx_description
1 polymer ?
#
loop_
_entity_poly.entity_id
_entity_poly.type
_entity_poly.pdbx_seq_one_letter_code
_entity_poly.pdbx_strand_id
1 'polypeptide(L)'
;MGENRRLGRAIWAPVGAAALSGLVIGGLARLLMRGVALAVGGSTGLSLVGTVAILVAFVVLALPAAVTATARPAIMHAGRWVTAALTGLMAARTGLGDAKTIVLADDGQLTPITMLIVAFAAIVVAHGRLAQHLTRRFRALPEAPAEALRTPDPRPV
;
A
#
# COMPACT_ATOMS: atom_id res chain seq x y z
N MET A 1 -20.55 21.59 16.59
CA MET A 1 -20.54 20.22 16.00
C MET A 1 -19.73 20.07 14.70
N GLY A 2 -19.47 21.12 13.90
CA GLY A 2 -18.72 21.01 12.64
C GLY A 2 -17.21 20.73 12.77
N GLU A 3 -16.59 21.10 13.90
CA GLU A 3 -15.14 20.99 14.11
C GLU A 3 -14.68 19.55 14.37
N ASN A 4 -15.41 18.79 15.21
CA ASN A 4 -15.17 17.35 15.40
C ASN A 4 -15.31 16.53 14.11
N ARG A 5 -16.23 16.93 13.21
CA ARG A 5 -16.36 16.30 11.88
C ARG A 5 -15.19 16.60 10.95
N ARG A 6 -14.65 17.83 11.00
CA ARG A 6 -13.45 18.21 10.24
C ARG A 6 -12.20 17.48 10.74
N LEU A 7 -12.03 17.38 12.06
CA LEU A 7 -10.95 16.63 12.70
C LEU A 7 -11.04 15.14 12.40
N GLY A 8 -12.24 14.55 12.50
CA GLY A 8 -12.48 13.15 12.13
C GLY A 8 -12.06 12.87 10.68
N ARG A 9 -12.48 13.69 9.72
CA ARG A 9 -12.10 13.52 8.30
C ARG A 9 -10.59 13.73 8.06
N ALA A 10 -9.96 14.64 8.78
CA ALA A 10 -8.52 14.89 8.66
C ALA A 10 -7.69 13.65 9.04
N ILE A 11 -8.21 12.83 9.97
CA ILE A 11 -7.60 11.59 10.47
C ILE A 11 -8.04 10.37 9.63
N TRP A 12 -9.33 10.23 9.32
CA TRP A 12 -9.87 9.07 8.60
C TRP A 12 -9.44 9.01 7.13
N ALA A 13 -9.28 10.16 6.45
CA ALA A 13 -8.85 10.19 5.05
C ALA A 13 -7.45 9.59 4.83
N PRO A 14 -6.40 9.95 5.60
CA PRO A 14 -5.08 9.32 5.44
C PRO A 14 -5.08 7.86 5.90
N VAL A 15 -5.87 7.48 6.92
CA VAL A 15 -6.00 6.08 7.34
C VAL A 15 -6.63 5.22 6.24
N GLY A 16 -7.74 5.67 5.65
CA GLY A 16 -8.39 4.97 4.54
C GLY A 16 -7.53 4.92 3.28
N ALA A 17 -6.79 5.99 2.99
CA ALA A 17 -5.83 6.01 1.88
C ALA A 17 -4.66 5.05 2.10
N ALA A 18 -4.10 5.01 3.30
CA ALA A 18 -3.02 4.08 3.67
C ALA A 18 -3.49 2.63 3.59
N ALA A 19 -4.70 2.33 4.10
CA ALA A 19 -5.31 1.00 4.00
C ALA A 19 -5.49 0.58 2.54
N LEU A 20 -6.14 1.41 1.71
CA LEU A 20 -6.40 1.05 0.32
C LEU A 20 -5.13 0.96 -0.53
N SER A 21 -4.21 1.92 -0.40
CA SER A 21 -2.93 1.88 -1.13
C SER A 21 -2.07 0.70 -0.69
N GLY A 22 -1.97 0.44 0.62
CA GLY A 22 -1.22 -0.69 1.15
C GLY A 22 -1.80 -2.04 0.74
N LEU A 23 -3.13 -2.17 0.67
CA LEU A 23 -3.78 -3.38 0.16
C LEU A 23 -3.48 -3.62 -1.32
N VAL A 24 -3.60 -2.59 -2.16
CA VAL A 24 -3.34 -2.70 -3.61
C VAL A 24 -1.87 -3.04 -3.87
N ILE A 25 -0.96 -2.28 -3.24
CA ILE A 25 0.48 -2.43 -3.46
C ILE A 25 0.99 -3.72 -2.81
N GLY A 26 0.52 -4.07 -1.62
CA GLY A 26 0.86 -5.32 -0.95
C GLY A 26 0.34 -6.54 -1.72
N GLY A 27 -0.84 -6.46 -2.33
CA GLY A 27 -1.38 -7.49 -3.21
C GLY A 27 -0.52 -7.68 -4.45
N LEU A 28 -0.14 -6.58 -5.12
CA LEU A 28 0.77 -6.63 -6.26
C LEU A 28 2.16 -7.17 -5.88
N ALA A 29 2.71 -6.75 -4.74
CA ALA A 29 3.97 -7.26 -4.22
C ALA A 29 3.90 -8.76 -3.97
N ARG A 30 2.79 -9.27 -3.42
CA ARG A 30 2.57 -10.70 -3.22
C ARG A 30 2.52 -11.46 -4.55
N LEU A 31 1.85 -10.91 -5.56
CA LEU A 31 1.81 -11.49 -6.90
C LEU A 31 3.21 -11.54 -7.53
N LEU A 32 4.01 -10.48 -7.38
CA LEU A 32 5.38 -10.44 -7.89
C LEU A 32 6.29 -11.45 -7.18
N MET A 33 6.22 -11.55 -5.84
CA MET A 33 6.96 -12.57 -5.08
C MET A 33 6.61 -13.98 -5.54
N ARG A 34 5.34 -14.23 -5.87
CA ARG A 34 4.90 -15.51 -6.44
C ARG A 34 5.43 -15.71 -7.86
N GLY A 35 5.47 -14.65 -8.67
CA GLY A 35 6.09 -14.67 -10.00
C GLY A 35 7.57 -15.06 -9.93
N VAL A 36 8.31 -14.52 -8.95
CA VAL A 36 9.72 -14.88 -8.73
C VAL A 36 9.85 -16.34 -8.30
N ALA A 37 9.02 -16.81 -7.36
CA ALA A 37 9.04 -18.21 -6.94
C ALA A 37 8.74 -19.17 -8.10
N LEU A 38 7.77 -18.83 -8.97
CA LEU A 38 7.47 -19.61 -10.18
C LEU A 38 8.63 -19.60 -11.17
N ALA A 39 9.29 -18.45 -11.37
CA ALA A 39 10.41 -18.32 -12.30
C ALA A 39 11.62 -19.16 -11.87
N VAL A 40 11.80 -19.41 -10.57
CA VAL A 40 12.91 -20.21 -10.00
C VAL A 40 12.49 -21.68 -9.77
N GLY A 41 11.30 -22.10 -10.25
CA GLY A 41 10.80 -23.47 -10.08
C GLY A 41 10.45 -23.85 -8.64
N GLY A 42 10.29 -22.87 -7.75
CA GLY A 42 9.96 -23.07 -6.34
C GLY A 42 8.49 -23.44 -6.12
N SER A 43 8.20 -24.08 -4.97
CA SER A 43 6.83 -24.42 -4.60
C SER A 43 6.02 -23.17 -4.20
N THR A 44 4.87 -22.95 -4.84
CA THR A 44 3.99 -21.82 -4.49
C THR A 44 3.01 -22.21 -3.39
N GLY A 45 3.47 -22.19 -2.14
CA GLY A 45 2.58 -22.30 -0.97
C GLY A 45 1.83 -20.99 -0.70
N LEU A 46 0.49 -21.03 -0.71
CA LEU A 46 -0.33 -19.90 -0.24
C LEU A 46 -0.36 -19.88 1.29
N SER A 47 0.66 -19.29 1.90
CA SER A 47 0.60 -18.94 3.32
C SER A 47 -0.34 -17.75 3.53
N LEU A 48 -1.49 -18.01 4.13
CA LEU A 48 -2.45 -16.97 4.50
C LEU A 48 -1.80 -15.98 5.49
N VAL A 49 -1.07 -16.51 6.47
CA VAL A 49 -0.35 -15.72 7.48
C VAL A 49 0.68 -14.80 6.83
N GLY A 50 1.51 -15.33 5.91
CA GLY A 50 2.50 -14.52 5.20
C GLY A 50 1.85 -13.45 4.32
N THR A 51 0.72 -13.76 3.70
CA THR A 51 -0.03 -12.80 2.87
C THR A 51 -0.59 -11.66 3.72
N VAL A 52 -1.25 -11.97 4.84
CA VAL A 52 -1.78 -10.95 5.75
C VAL A 52 -0.66 -10.09 6.32
N ALA A 53 0.47 -10.69 6.73
CA ALA A 53 1.62 -9.95 7.24
C ALA A 53 2.18 -8.95 6.22
N ILE A 54 2.31 -9.36 4.94
CA ILE A 54 2.74 -8.48 3.85
C ILE A 54 1.74 -7.33 3.67
N LEU A 55 0.45 -7.62 3.57
CA LEU A 55 -0.58 -6.59 3.40
C LEU A 55 -0.53 -5.55 4.53
N VAL A 56 -0.45 -6.01 5.78
CA VAL A 56 -0.35 -5.13 6.95
C VAL A 56 0.92 -4.28 6.88
N ALA A 57 2.05 -4.86 6.52
CA ALA A 57 3.31 -4.11 6.39
C ALA A 57 3.20 -3.00 5.34
N PHE A 58 2.62 -3.28 4.17
CA PHE A 58 2.42 -2.27 3.14
C PHE A 58 1.44 -1.17 3.56
N VAL A 59 0.38 -1.50 4.30
CA VAL A 59 -0.53 -0.50 4.88
C VAL A 59 0.21 0.44 5.85
N VAL A 60 1.04 -0.11 6.73
CA VAL A 60 1.82 0.69 7.69
C VAL A 60 2.83 1.58 6.95
N LEU A 61 3.50 1.05 5.93
CA LEU A 61 4.49 1.78 5.13
C LEU A 61 3.86 2.93 4.31
N ALA A 62 2.56 2.86 4.02
CA ALA A 62 1.83 3.90 3.32
C ALA A 62 1.54 5.13 4.20
N LEU A 63 1.56 4.98 5.54
CA LEU A 63 1.18 6.04 6.48
C LEU A 63 1.98 7.35 6.32
N PRO A 64 3.33 7.34 6.22
CA PRO A 64 4.09 8.58 6.06
C PRO A 64 3.67 9.36 4.80
N ALA A 65 3.49 8.69 3.67
CA ALA A 65 3.00 9.32 2.44
C ALA A 65 1.54 9.81 2.57
N ALA A 66 0.67 9.02 3.20
CA ALA A 66 -0.73 9.36 3.39
C ALA A 66 -0.92 10.58 4.29
N VAL A 67 -0.21 10.66 5.42
CA VAL A 67 -0.28 11.77 6.39
C VAL A 67 0.28 13.06 5.81
N THR A 68 1.37 12.97 5.05
CA THR A 68 2.05 14.15 4.46
C THR A 68 1.37 14.69 3.19
N ALA A 69 0.31 14.02 2.69
CA ALA A 69 -0.34 14.34 1.41
C ALA A 69 -0.91 15.76 1.29
N THR A 70 -1.11 16.43 2.44
CA THR A 70 -1.67 17.80 2.53
C THR A 70 -0.76 18.78 3.26
N ALA A 71 0.46 18.35 3.60
CA ALA A 71 1.47 19.21 4.16
C ALA A 71 2.08 20.13 3.07
N ARG A 72 3.02 21.00 3.48
CA ARG A 72 3.78 21.83 2.54
C ARG A 72 4.48 20.95 1.47
N PRO A 73 4.70 21.44 0.24
CA PRO A 73 5.24 20.63 -0.86
C PRO A 73 6.53 19.87 -0.51
N ALA A 74 7.45 20.49 0.24
CA ALA A 74 8.68 19.85 0.70
C ALA A 74 8.42 18.64 1.62
N ILE A 75 7.51 18.77 2.59
CA ILE A 75 7.14 17.71 3.53
C ILE A 75 6.43 16.56 2.81
N MET A 76 5.58 16.90 1.84
CA MET A 76 4.92 15.90 1.00
C MET A 76 5.91 15.10 0.15
N HIS A 77 6.92 15.76 -0.42
CA HIS A 77 7.96 15.07 -1.18
C HIS A 77 8.80 14.17 -0.26
N ALA A 78 9.15 14.67 0.93
CA ALA A 78 9.85 13.90 1.94
C ALA A 78 9.06 12.64 2.34
N GLY A 79 7.77 12.75 2.65
CA GLY A 79 6.94 11.60 3.00
C GLY A 79 6.84 10.56 1.87
N ARG A 80 6.77 11.01 0.61
CA ARG A 80 6.80 10.09 -0.56
C ARG A 80 8.11 9.32 -0.64
N TRP A 81 9.24 9.99 -0.51
CA TRP A 81 10.56 9.37 -0.59
C TRP A 81 10.85 8.48 0.62
N VAL A 82 10.41 8.87 1.82
CA VAL A 82 10.50 8.03 3.03
C VAL A 82 9.70 6.74 2.85
N THR A 83 8.46 6.82 2.36
CA THR A 83 7.67 5.62 2.07
C THR A 83 8.36 4.72 1.04
N ALA A 84 8.89 5.29 -0.05
CA ALA A 84 9.61 4.52 -1.06
C ALA A 84 10.88 3.87 -0.49
N ALA A 85 11.67 4.60 0.31
CA ALA A 85 12.89 4.12 0.93
C ALA A 85 12.61 2.99 1.94
N LEU A 86 11.62 3.16 2.82
CA LEU A 86 11.27 2.14 3.81
C LEU A 86 10.68 0.88 3.14
N THR A 87 9.82 1.08 2.14
CA THR A 87 9.25 -0.04 1.38
C THR A 87 10.34 -0.79 0.61
N GLY A 88 11.24 -0.06 -0.06
CA GLY A 88 12.38 -0.64 -0.77
C GLY A 88 13.35 -1.37 0.16
N LEU A 89 13.65 -0.80 1.34
CA LEU A 89 14.52 -1.42 2.33
C LEU A 89 13.93 -2.72 2.89
N MET A 90 12.65 -2.73 3.24
CA MET A 90 11.99 -3.94 3.73
C MET A 90 11.93 -5.01 2.64
N ALA A 91 11.63 -4.62 1.40
CA ALA A 91 11.64 -5.55 0.28
C ALA A 91 13.03 -6.11 -0.01
N ALA A 92 14.08 -5.27 0.04
CA ALA A 92 15.46 -5.72 -0.12
C ALA A 92 15.87 -6.71 0.97
N ARG A 93 15.44 -6.49 2.22
CA ARG A 93 15.68 -7.44 3.33
C ARG A 93 14.99 -8.78 3.10
N THR A 94 13.74 -8.78 2.64
CA THR A 94 13.03 -10.01 2.29
C THR A 94 13.71 -10.72 1.11
N GLY A 95 14.03 -9.99 0.05
CA GLY A 95 14.73 -10.53 -1.12
C GLY A 95 16.12 -11.08 -0.81
N LEU A 96 16.86 -10.48 0.13
CA LEU A 96 18.16 -11.02 0.62
C LEU A 96 17.99 -12.36 1.34
N GLY A 97 16.87 -12.56 2.06
CA GLY A 97 16.53 -13.85 2.65
C GLY A 97 16.31 -14.94 1.59
N ASP A 98 15.68 -14.55 0.48
CA ASP A 98 15.36 -15.43 -0.65
C ASP A 98 16.51 -15.55 -1.68
N ALA A 99 17.54 -14.70 -1.59
CA ALA A 99 18.62 -14.60 -2.57
C ALA A 99 19.42 -15.91 -2.71
N LYS A 100 19.51 -16.72 -1.65
CA LYS A 100 20.15 -18.06 -1.73
C LYS A 100 19.47 -18.97 -2.75
N THR A 101 18.17 -18.81 -2.95
CA THR A 101 17.39 -19.59 -3.92
C THR A 101 17.56 -19.05 -5.34
N ILE A 102 17.73 -17.73 -5.48
CA ILE A 102 17.93 -17.04 -6.77
C ILE A 102 19.35 -17.26 -7.32
N VAL A 103 20.37 -17.36 -6.47
CA VAL A 103 21.76 -17.62 -6.89
C VAL A 103 21.94 -19.02 -7.51
N LEU A 104 21.01 -19.94 -7.24
CA LEU A 104 20.99 -21.29 -7.83
C LEU A 104 20.15 -21.36 -9.12
N ALA A 105 19.61 -20.24 -9.60
CA ALA A 105 18.78 -20.20 -10.79
C ALA A 105 19.60 -20.33 -12.07
N ASP A 106 19.11 -21.10 -13.05
CA ASP A 106 19.73 -21.24 -14.37
C ASP A 106 19.75 -19.90 -15.13
N ASP A 107 20.71 -19.72 -16.05
CA ASP A 107 20.87 -18.48 -16.84
C ASP A 107 19.59 -18.05 -17.58
N GLY A 108 18.76 -19.03 -18.00
CA GLY A 108 17.46 -18.78 -18.63
C GLY A 108 16.41 -18.12 -17.73
N GLN A 109 16.60 -18.16 -16.40
CA GLN A 109 15.68 -17.61 -15.40
C GLN A 109 16.06 -16.19 -14.96
N LEU A 110 17.27 -15.71 -15.27
CA LEU A 110 17.76 -14.39 -14.86
C LEU A 110 16.99 -13.24 -15.50
N THR A 111 16.58 -13.38 -16.76
CA THR A 111 15.80 -12.36 -17.48
C THR A 111 14.42 -12.11 -16.85
N PRO A 112 13.56 -13.14 -16.63
CA PRO A 112 12.27 -12.91 -15.98
C PRO A 112 12.41 -12.42 -14.53
N ILE A 113 13.40 -12.91 -13.78
CA ILE A 113 13.69 -12.41 -12.43
C ILE A 113 14.02 -10.91 -12.46
N THR A 114 14.86 -10.49 -13.40
CA THR A 114 15.23 -9.07 -13.56
C THR A 114 14.00 -8.21 -13.89
N MET A 115 13.14 -8.65 -14.81
CA MET A 115 11.91 -7.94 -15.14
C MET A 115 10.98 -7.79 -13.92
N LEU A 116 10.86 -8.85 -13.10
CA LEU A 116 10.06 -8.83 -11.88
C LEU A 116 10.63 -7.88 -10.82
N ILE A 117 11.95 -7.82 -10.67
CA ILE A 117 12.64 -6.86 -9.78
C ILE A 117 12.36 -5.42 -10.23
N VAL A 118 12.46 -5.14 -11.54
CA VAL A 118 12.17 -3.82 -12.11
C VAL A 118 10.69 -3.44 -11.89
N ALA A 119 9.76 -4.38 -12.12
CA ALA A 119 8.35 -4.18 -11.84
C ALA A 119 8.11 -3.88 -10.35
N PHE A 120 8.79 -4.59 -9.45
CA PHE A 120 8.71 -4.35 -8.01
C PHE A 120 9.21 -2.94 -7.65
N ALA A 121 10.35 -2.53 -8.19
CA ALA A 121 10.90 -1.18 -7.96
C ALA A 121 9.93 -0.08 -8.43
N ALA A 122 9.29 -0.26 -9.60
CA ALA A 122 8.29 0.66 -10.09
C ALA A 122 7.08 0.78 -9.14
N ILE A 123 6.62 -0.34 -8.58
CA ILE A 123 5.52 -0.39 -7.64
C ILE A 123 5.87 0.29 -6.30
N VAL A 124 7.10 0.09 -5.80
CA VAL A 124 7.60 0.78 -4.60
C VAL A 124 7.59 2.30 -4.77
N VAL A 125 8.03 2.81 -5.92
CA VAL A 125 8.00 4.25 -6.22
C VAL A 125 6.56 4.76 -6.37
N ALA A 126 5.69 3.95 -6.97
CA ALA A 126 4.27 4.28 -7.12
C ALA A 126 3.51 4.30 -5.78
N HIS A 127 3.95 3.54 -4.77
CA HIS A 127 3.27 3.40 -3.48
C HIS A 127 2.99 4.74 -2.80
N GLY A 128 4.03 5.58 -2.66
CA GLY A 128 3.88 6.91 -2.03
C GLY A 128 3.01 7.86 -2.86
N ARG A 129 3.04 7.77 -4.20
CA ARG A 129 2.17 8.57 -5.07
C ARG A 129 0.70 8.16 -4.93
N LEU A 130 0.44 6.85 -4.90
CA LEU A 130 -0.91 6.30 -4.76
C LEU A 130 -1.53 6.70 -3.41
N ALA A 131 -0.78 6.56 -2.32
CA ALA A 131 -1.23 6.96 -0.99
C ALA A 131 -1.60 8.46 -0.95
N GLN A 132 -0.76 9.33 -1.52
CA GLN A 132 -1.02 10.77 -1.57
C GLN A 132 -2.22 11.13 -2.46
N HIS A 133 -2.34 10.48 -3.62
CA HIS A 133 -3.48 10.67 -4.51
C HIS A 133 -4.79 10.29 -3.82
N LEU A 134 -4.84 9.13 -3.18
CA LEU A 134 -6.02 8.65 -2.46
C LEU A 134 -6.38 9.54 -1.26
N THR A 135 -5.41 9.99 -0.46
CA THR A 135 -5.70 10.91 0.66
C THR A 135 -6.35 12.20 0.18
N ARG A 136 -5.84 12.78 -0.92
CA ARG A 136 -6.42 14.01 -1.49
C ARG A 136 -7.82 13.77 -2.03
N ARG A 137 -8.04 12.65 -2.71
CA ARG A 137 -9.35 12.27 -3.26
C ARG A 137 -10.38 12.04 -2.15
N PHE A 138 -10.02 11.34 -1.08
CA PHE A 138 -10.92 11.13 0.06
C PHE A 138 -11.26 12.43 0.80
N ARG A 139 -10.35 13.40 0.83
CA ARG A 139 -10.66 14.73 1.38
C ARG A 139 -11.55 15.58 0.49
N ALA A 140 -11.57 15.32 -0.82
CA ALA A 140 -12.36 16.05 -1.80
C ALA A 140 -13.78 15.49 -2.01
N LEU A 141 -14.10 14.32 -1.45
CA LEU A 141 -15.45 13.74 -1.56
C LEU A 141 -16.48 14.62 -0.81
N PRO A 142 -17.59 15.02 -1.47
CA PRO A 142 -18.68 15.71 -0.81
C PRO A 142 -19.27 14.83 0.30
N GLU A 143 -19.69 15.44 1.41
CA GLU A 143 -20.34 14.72 2.51
C GLU A 143 -21.59 14.04 1.96
N ALA A 144 -21.66 12.71 2.01
CA ALA A 144 -22.93 12.03 1.83
C ALA A 144 -23.87 12.58 2.90
N PRO A 145 -25.05 13.12 2.53
CA PRO A 145 -25.94 13.74 3.48
C PRO A 145 -26.32 12.70 4.53
N ALA A 146 -25.99 12.98 5.79
CA ALA A 146 -26.31 12.15 6.95
C ALA A 146 -27.83 11.89 7.10
N GLU A 147 -28.66 12.54 6.27
CA GLU A 147 -30.10 12.33 6.14
C GLU A 147 -30.46 10.99 5.49
N ALA A 148 -29.59 10.38 4.68
CA ALA A 148 -29.87 9.08 4.04
C ALA A 148 -29.81 7.88 5.01
N LEU A 149 -29.30 8.09 6.24
CA LEU A 149 -29.19 7.06 7.29
C LEU A 149 -30.11 7.32 8.50
N ARG A 150 -30.94 8.39 8.47
CA ARG A 150 -32.04 8.50 9.43
C ARG A 150 -33.12 7.50 9.02
N THR A 151 -33.14 6.35 9.68
CA THR A 151 -34.31 5.47 9.71
C THR A 151 -35.56 6.29 10.07
N PRO A 152 -36.71 6.10 9.41
CA PRO A 152 -37.94 6.81 9.74
C PRO A 152 -38.30 6.54 11.21
N ASP A 153 -38.61 7.60 11.96
CA ASP A 153 -39.05 7.50 13.37
C ASP A 153 -40.39 6.72 13.43
N PRO A 154 -40.45 5.54 14.10
CA PRO A 154 -41.64 4.68 14.07
C PRO A 154 -42.73 5.12 15.08
N ARG A 155 -42.89 6.42 15.37
CA ARG A 155 -43.92 6.88 16.31
C ARG A 155 -45.26 7.08 15.62
N PRO A 156 -46.33 6.39 16.05
CA PRO A 156 -47.68 6.67 15.57
C PRO A 156 -48.17 8.02 16.13
N VAL A 157 -48.84 8.77 15.25
CA VAL A 157 -49.64 9.97 15.54
C VAL A 157 -50.87 9.64 16.38
#